data_AF-A0A250DLT9-F1
#
_entry.id   AF-A0A250DLT9-F1
#
_cell.length_a   1.000
_cell.length_b   1.000
_cell.length_c   1.000
_cell.angle_alpha   90.00
_cell.angle_beta   90.00
_cell.angle_gamma   90.00
#
_symmetry.space_group_name_H-M   'P 1'
#
loop_
_entity.id
_entity.type
_entity.pdbx_description
1 polymer ?
#
loop_
_entity_poly.entity_id
_entity_poly.type
_entity_poly.pdbx_seq_one_letter_code
_entity_poly.pdbx_strand_id
1 'polypeptide(L)'
;MSHERASSNWGDLHALGRHHISTLPRYWITRLYVALSALTSIGVIWWEPEALTHRLITQSGEPGWWLVSALAVVAAVGVVDVVVNDILPDRFHLRIAKRWRHLIYVALSMGLMCITYVFIAGGGGWWRALAMPFWIDAFFAAFIAFLDLFQRHRLRT
;
A
#
# COMPACT_ATOMS: atom_id res chain seq x y z
N MET A 1 -38.44 -40.93 31.98
CA MET A 1 -37.09 -40.33 32.16
C MET A 1 -36.36 -40.39 30.82
N SER A 2 -36.67 -39.43 29.97
CA SER A 2 -36.09 -39.25 28.63
C SER A 2 -34.96 -38.22 28.75
N HIS A 3 -33.72 -38.69 28.77
CA HIS A 3 -32.56 -37.81 28.69
C HIS A 3 -32.46 -37.25 27.25
N GLU A 4 -32.97 -36.04 27.07
CA GLU A 4 -32.69 -35.20 25.90
C GLU A 4 -31.17 -34.99 25.79
N ARG A 5 -30.59 -35.56 24.74
CA ARG A 5 -29.23 -35.26 24.32
C ARG A 5 -29.22 -33.83 23.80
N ALA A 6 -28.68 -32.91 24.58
CA ALA A 6 -28.21 -31.61 24.12
C ALA A 6 -27.09 -31.83 23.09
N SER A 7 -27.47 -32.04 21.84
CA SER A 7 -26.57 -32.13 20.70
C SER A 7 -25.98 -30.74 20.43
N SER A 8 -24.81 -30.51 21.01
CA SER A 8 -23.65 -29.84 20.39
C SER A 8 -23.97 -28.89 19.23
N ASN A 9 -24.42 -27.68 19.56
CA ASN A 9 -24.48 -26.54 18.65
C ASN A 9 -23.10 -25.83 18.50
N TRP A 10 -22.02 -26.52 18.92
CA TRP A 10 -20.64 -26.02 18.89
C TRP A 10 -19.93 -26.32 17.57
N GLY A 11 -20.48 -27.21 16.73
CA GLY A 11 -19.95 -27.51 15.40
C GLY A 11 -20.09 -26.34 14.42
N ASP A 12 -21.18 -25.57 14.53
CA ASP A 12 -21.52 -24.50 13.58
C ASP A 12 -20.74 -23.20 13.83
N LEU A 13 -20.31 -22.93 15.07
CA LEU A 13 -19.43 -21.80 15.36
C LEU A 13 -18.03 -21.98 14.74
N HIS A 14 -17.55 -23.22 14.63
CA HIS A 14 -16.30 -23.53 13.91
C HIS A 14 -16.47 -23.50 12.39
N ALA A 15 -17.69 -23.63 11.85
CA ALA A 15 -17.98 -23.49 10.41
C ALA A 15 -18.16 -22.02 10.01
N LEU A 16 -18.90 -21.24 10.81
CA LEU A 16 -19.06 -19.79 10.65
C LEU A 16 -17.73 -19.04 10.85
N GLY A 17 -16.90 -19.47 11.79
CA GLY A 17 -15.57 -18.88 12.03
C GLY A 17 -14.52 -19.25 10.96
N ARG A 18 -14.67 -20.37 10.24
CA ARG A 18 -13.68 -20.81 9.23
C ARG A 18 -13.92 -20.23 7.84
N HIS A 19 -15.16 -19.93 7.47
CA HIS A 19 -15.49 -19.43 6.14
C HIS A 19 -15.33 -17.90 5.98
N HIS A 20 -15.16 -17.14 7.06
CA HIS A 20 -15.00 -15.68 6.97
C HIS A 20 -13.59 -15.14 7.29
N ILE A 21 -12.67 -15.99 7.78
CA ILE A 21 -11.38 -15.51 8.34
C ILE A 21 -10.16 -15.92 7.48
N SER A 22 -10.30 -16.76 6.45
CA SER A 22 -9.15 -17.51 5.92
C SER A 22 -8.62 -17.15 4.51
N THR A 23 -9.11 -16.11 3.82
CA THR A 23 -8.63 -15.84 2.44
C THR A 23 -8.24 -14.40 2.09
N LEU A 24 -8.21 -13.46 3.05
CA LEU A 24 -7.69 -12.11 2.81
C LEU A 24 -6.42 -11.84 3.64
N PRO A 25 -5.39 -11.21 3.06
CA PRO A 25 -4.04 -11.24 3.61
C PRO A 25 -4.00 -10.40 4.88
N ARG A 26 -3.37 -10.95 5.92
CA ARG A 26 -3.21 -10.42 7.28
C ARG A 26 -2.50 -9.04 7.38
N TYR A 27 -2.24 -8.37 6.25
CA TYR A 27 -1.47 -7.14 6.10
C TYR A 27 -2.17 -6.05 5.24
N TRP A 28 -3.49 -6.11 5.06
CA TRP A 28 -4.21 -5.04 4.36
C TRP A 28 -4.03 -3.66 5.01
N ILE A 29 -3.88 -3.61 6.34
CA ILE A 29 -3.65 -2.38 7.11
C ILE A 29 -2.32 -1.73 6.73
N THR A 30 -1.22 -2.51 6.66
CA THR A 30 0.09 -1.94 6.31
C THR A 30 0.12 -1.44 4.88
N ARG A 31 -0.57 -2.14 3.97
CA ARG A 31 -0.76 -1.69 2.59
C ARG A 31 -1.51 -0.37 2.48
N LEU A 32 -2.62 -0.26 3.22
CA LEU A 32 -3.39 0.97 3.28
C LEU A 32 -2.56 2.10 3.87
N TYR A 33 -1.85 1.82 4.96
CA TYR A 33 -0.97 2.78 5.63
C TYR A 33 0.09 3.33 4.68
N VAL A 34 0.84 2.47 3.98
CA VAL A 34 1.90 2.92 3.07
C VAL A 34 1.32 3.72 1.89
N ALA A 35 0.21 3.27 1.31
CA ALA A 35 -0.43 3.98 0.20
C ALA A 35 -0.98 5.35 0.64
N LEU A 36 -1.61 5.43 1.81
CA LEU A 36 -2.07 6.69 2.40
C LEU A 36 -0.91 7.59 2.80
N SER A 37 0.15 7.06 3.41
CA SER A 37 1.34 7.83 3.78
C SER A 37 1.96 8.49 2.54
N ALA A 38 2.15 7.73 1.46
CA ALA A 38 2.62 8.26 0.19
C ALA A 38 1.68 9.34 -0.38
N LEU A 39 0.36 9.08 -0.36
CA LEU A 39 -0.63 10.04 -0.86
C LEU A 39 -0.68 11.34 -0.05
N THR A 40 -0.61 11.25 1.27
CA THR A 40 -0.56 12.42 2.17
C THR A 40 0.73 13.21 1.96
N SER A 41 1.86 12.53 1.77
CA SER A 41 3.15 13.18 1.49
C SER A 41 3.10 13.97 0.18
N ILE A 42 2.46 13.42 -0.85
CA ILE A 42 2.22 14.10 -2.13
C ILE A 42 1.23 15.25 -1.98
N GLY A 43 0.19 15.08 -1.18
CA GLY A 43 -0.74 16.16 -0.84
C GLY A 43 -0.03 17.34 -0.19
N VAL A 44 0.86 17.08 0.78
CA VAL A 44 1.68 18.13 1.40
C VAL A 44 2.58 18.81 0.36
N ILE A 45 3.17 18.04 -0.57
CA ILE A 45 3.96 18.61 -1.67
C ILE A 45 3.14 19.57 -2.53
N TRP A 46 1.84 19.30 -2.77
CA TRP A 46 1.00 20.18 -3.60
C TRP A 46 0.43 21.39 -2.86
N TRP A 47 -0.07 21.19 -1.64
CA TRP A 47 -0.83 22.21 -0.93
C TRP A 47 0.03 23.14 -0.08
N GLU A 48 1.22 22.72 0.33
CA GLU A 48 2.06 23.49 1.24
C GLU A 48 3.27 24.06 0.50
N PRO A 49 3.18 25.29 -0.06
CA PRO A 49 4.27 25.89 -0.84
C PRO A 49 5.51 26.20 0.01
N GLU A 50 5.31 26.39 1.33
CA GLU A 50 6.37 26.60 2.30
C GLU A 50 7.10 25.30 2.69
N ALA A 51 6.54 24.13 2.33
CA ALA A 51 7.18 22.86 2.61
C ALA A 51 8.50 22.73 1.85
N LEU A 52 9.51 22.19 2.54
CA LEU A 52 10.83 21.96 1.97
C LEU A 52 10.76 21.00 0.76
N THR A 53 9.83 20.05 0.79
CA THR A 53 9.56 19.12 -0.32
C THR A 53 9.05 19.84 -1.57
N HIS A 54 8.08 20.76 -1.43
CA HIS A 54 7.56 21.57 -2.54
C HIS A 54 8.67 22.40 -3.20
N ARG A 55 9.51 23.07 -2.38
CA ARG A 55 10.65 23.86 -2.88
C ARG A 55 11.67 23.01 -3.63
N LEU A 56 12.02 21.82 -3.13
CA LEU A 56 12.97 20.91 -3.77
C LEU A 56 12.45 20.38 -5.12
N ILE A 57 11.16 20.05 -5.20
CA ILE A 57 10.54 19.64 -6.45
C ILE A 57 10.53 20.80 -7.45
N THR A 58 10.20 22.01 -7.00
CA THR A 58 10.19 23.21 -7.84
C THR A 58 11.58 23.54 -8.39
N GLN A 59 12.64 23.39 -7.59
CA GLN A 59 14.03 23.55 -8.05
C GLN A 59 14.43 22.52 -9.12
N SER A 60 13.82 21.35 -9.09
CA SER A 60 14.06 20.27 -10.06
C SER A 60 13.33 20.49 -11.39
N GLY A 61 12.46 21.51 -11.45
CA GLY A 61 11.71 21.89 -12.65
C GLY A 61 10.56 20.94 -12.99
N GLU A 62 10.10 21.03 -14.24
CA GLU A 62 9.03 20.19 -14.79
C GLU A 62 9.18 18.68 -14.55
N PRO A 63 10.36 18.03 -14.69
CA PRO A 63 10.46 16.59 -14.49
C PRO A 63 10.15 16.14 -13.05
N GLY A 64 10.42 16.99 -12.06
CA GLY A 64 10.05 16.70 -10.66
C GLY A 64 8.53 16.63 -10.48
N TRP A 65 7.79 17.54 -11.11
CA TRP A 65 6.34 17.56 -11.07
C TRP A 65 5.69 16.39 -11.80
N TRP A 66 6.27 15.95 -12.92
CA TRP A 66 5.83 14.74 -13.60
C TRP A 66 5.99 13.50 -12.72
N LEU A 67 7.11 13.39 -12.02
CA LEU A 67 7.37 12.27 -11.11
C LEU A 67 6.39 12.25 -9.92
N VAL A 68 6.15 13.41 -9.30
CA VAL A 68 5.17 13.55 -8.20
C VAL A 68 3.77 13.17 -8.67
N SER A 69 3.36 13.64 -9.85
CA SER A 69 2.05 13.35 -10.43
C SER A 69 1.90 11.85 -10.75
N ALA A 70 2.93 11.23 -11.34
CA ALA A 70 2.93 9.80 -11.60
C ALA A 70 2.84 8.99 -10.30
N LEU A 71 3.57 9.39 -9.25
CA LEU A 71 3.50 8.75 -7.95
C LEU A 71 2.10 8.93 -7.32
N ALA A 72 1.46 10.08 -7.50
CA ALA A 72 0.12 10.34 -6.99
C ALA A 72 -0.90 9.35 -7.57
N VAL A 73 -0.81 9.11 -8.88
CA VAL A 73 -1.67 8.14 -9.57
C VAL A 73 -1.41 6.73 -9.03
N VAL A 74 -0.15 6.33 -8.87
CA VAL A 74 0.19 5.00 -8.33
C VAL A 74 -0.30 4.83 -6.88
N ALA A 75 -0.11 5.83 -6.03
CA ALA A 75 -0.59 5.83 -4.65
C ALA A 75 -2.12 5.74 -4.59
N ALA A 76 -2.83 6.53 -5.41
CA ALA A 76 -4.28 6.50 -5.52
C ALA A 76 -4.79 5.12 -5.98
N VAL A 77 -4.15 4.52 -6.99
CA VAL A 77 -4.47 3.16 -7.44
C VAL A 77 -4.24 2.15 -6.31
N GLY A 78 -3.18 2.29 -5.52
CA GLY A 78 -2.92 1.45 -4.35
C GLY A 78 -4.00 1.57 -3.27
N VAL A 79 -4.48 2.78 -2.98
CA VAL A 79 -5.60 2.99 -2.04
C VAL A 79 -6.88 2.35 -2.58
N VAL A 80 -7.21 2.58 -3.85
CA VAL A 80 -8.41 2.01 -4.50
C VAL A 80 -8.35 0.49 -4.50
N ASP A 81 -7.19 -0.10 -4.79
CA ASP A 81 -7.02 -1.56 -4.73
C ASP A 81 -7.34 -2.10 -3.33
N VAL A 82 -6.86 -1.45 -2.27
CA VAL A 82 -7.11 -1.90 -0.90
C VAL A 82 -8.58 -1.73 -0.51
N VAL A 83 -9.16 -0.56 -0.79
CA VAL A 83 -10.56 -0.27 -0.46
C VAL A 83 -11.50 -1.23 -1.19
N VAL A 84 -11.31 -1.44 -2.49
CA VAL A 84 -12.21 -2.26 -3.31
C VAL A 84 -12.04 -3.75 -3.02
N ASN A 85 -10.81 -4.23 -2.84
CA ASN A 85 -10.56 -5.67 -2.74
C ASN A 85 -10.38 -6.20 -1.32
N ASP A 86 -10.19 -5.34 -0.32
CA ASP A 86 -10.03 -5.78 1.07
C ASP A 86 -11.11 -5.22 2.03
N ILE A 87 -11.71 -4.06 1.73
CA ILE A 87 -12.74 -3.45 2.59
C ILE A 87 -14.16 -3.72 2.04
N LEU A 88 -14.37 -3.66 0.72
CA LEU A 88 -15.68 -3.88 0.13
C LEU A 88 -16.11 -5.36 0.16
N PRO A 89 -17.41 -5.65 0.33
CA PRO A 89 -17.94 -7.02 0.36
C PRO A 89 -17.77 -7.73 -0.99
N ASP A 90 -17.74 -9.06 -0.95
CA ASP A 90 -17.27 -9.97 -2.02
C ASP A 90 -17.82 -9.74 -3.44
N ARG A 91 -18.92 -8.99 -3.55
CA ARG A 91 -19.65 -8.67 -4.78
C ARG A 91 -18.87 -7.78 -5.74
N PHE A 92 -17.88 -7.01 -5.26
CA PHE A 92 -17.12 -6.03 -6.05
C PHE A 92 -15.63 -6.38 -6.25
N HIS A 93 -15.27 -7.66 -6.17
CA HIS A 93 -13.88 -8.09 -6.36
C HIS A 93 -13.35 -7.89 -7.78
N LEU A 94 -12.38 -6.99 -7.94
CA LEU A 94 -11.66 -6.79 -9.19
C LEU A 94 -10.52 -7.81 -9.31
N ARG A 95 -10.77 -8.91 -10.03
CA ARG A 95 -9.77 -9.98 -10.29
C ARG A 95 -8.49 -9.45 -10.96
N ILE A 96 -8.60 -8.39 -11.75
CA ILE A 96 -7.46 -7.73 -12.41
C ILE A 96 -6.58 -7.06 -11.36
N ALA A 97 -7.16 -6.27 -10.46
CA ALA A 97 -6.40 -5.55 -9.44
C ALA A 97 -5.59 -6.53 -8.55
N LYS A 98 -6.19 -7.65 -8.12
CA LYS A 98 -5.48 -8.74 -7.41
C LYS A 98 -4.27 -9.29 -8.16
N ARG A 99 -4.30 -9.36 -9.50
CA ARG A 99 -3.17 -9.86 -10.32
C ARG A 99 -2.04 -8.84 -10.42
N TRP A 100 -2.35 -7.54 -10.45
CA TRP A 100 -1.39 -6.45 -10.67
C TRP A 100 -0.90 -5.79 -9.38
N ARG A 101 -1.41 -6.19 -8.20
CA ARG A 101 -1.00 -5.71 -6.86
C ARG A 101 0.50 -5.54 -6.66
N HIS A 102 1.28 -6.61 -6.85
CA HIS A 102 2.74 -6.56 -6.70
C HIS A 102 3.39 -5.46 -7.55
N LEU A 103 2.91 -5.21 -8.78
CA LEU A 103 3.46 -4.16 -9.65
C LEU A 103 3.13 -2.77 -9.14
N ILE A 104 1.95 -2.57 -8.52
CA ILE A 104 1.57 -1.28 -7.92
C ILE A 104 2.54 -0.93 -6.78
N TYR A 105 2.82 -1.87 -5.87
CA TYR A 105 3.72 -1.62 -4.74
C TYR A 105 5.20 -1.53 -5.15
N VAL A 106 5.63 -2.25 -6.19
CA VAL A 106 6.96 -2.03 -6.80
C VAL A 106 7.06 -0.63 -7.39
N ALA A 107 6.07 -0.19 -8.17
CA ALA A 107 6.04 1.14 -8.75
C ALA A 107 6.02 2.24 -7.66
N LEU A 108 5.28 2.01 -6.57
CA LEU A 108 5.23 2.91 -5.42
C LEU A 108 6.61 3.03 -4.75
N SER A 109 7.26 1.90 -4.47
CA SER A 109 8.61 1.87 -3.88
C SER A 109 9.63 2.58 -4.78
N MET A 110 9.60 2.27 -6.08
CA MET A 110 10.50 2.88 -7.06
C MET A 110 10.29 4.39 -7.14
N GLY A 111 9.03 4.85 -7.20
CA GLY A 111 8.73 6.28 -7.26
C GLY A 111 9.09 7.04 -5.98
N LEU A 112 8.91 6.45 -4.80
CA LEU A 112 9.38 7.01 -3.53
C LEU A 112 10.92 7.15 -3.50
N MET A 113 11.64 6.15 -4.01
CA MET A 113 13.11 6.21 -4.15
C MET A 113 13.54 7.28 -5.16
N CYS A 114 12.85 7.39 -6.30
CA CYS A 114 13.12 8.44 -7.29
C CYS A 114 12.89 9.85 -6.71
N ILE A 115 11.80 10.07 -5.98
CA ILE A 115 11.56 11.36 -5.31
C ILE A 115 12.66 11.67 -4.30
N THR A 116 13.12 10.65 -3.58
CA THR A 116 14.21 10.86 -2.62
C THR A 116 15.51 11.25 -3.31
N TYR A 117 15.80 10.69 -4.49
CA TYR A 117 16.92 11.13 -5.32
C TYR A 117 16.80 12.60 -5.74
N VAL A 118 15.59 13.04 -6.10
CA VAL A 118 15.31 14.45 -6.43
C VAL A 118 15.60 15.37 -5.25
N PHE A 119 15.23 14.97 -4.03
CA PHE A 119 15.57 15.74 -2.82
C PHE A 119 17.07 15.83 -2.56
N ILE A 120 17.82 14.78 -2.92
CA ILE A 120 19.26 14.76 -2.75
C ILE A 120 19.94 15.66 -3.78
N ALA A 121 19.54 15.52 -5.05
CA ALA A 121 20.05 16.31 -6.17
C ALA A 121 19.75 17.80 -6.01
N GLY A 122 18.59 18.17 -5.46
CA GLY A 122 18.17 19.55 -5.17
C GLY A 122 18.94 20.24 -4.02
N GLY A 123 20.09 19.73 -3.61
CA GLY A 123 20.94 20.36 -2.59
C GLY A 123 20.69 19.89 -1.16
N GLY A 124 20.09 18.71 -0.98
CA GLY A 124 19.94 18.06 0.31
C GLY A 124 20.92 16.90 0.46
N GLY A 125 21.85 16.97 1.41
CA GLY A 125 22.66 15.79 1.74
C GLY A 125 21.79 14.58 2.09
N TRP A 126 22.33 13.37 1.89
CA TRP A 126 21.67 12.08 2.14
C TRP A 126 21.09 11.94 3.56
N TRP A 127 21.58 12.72 4.52
CA TRP A 127 21.17 12.68 5.93
C TRP A 127 20.12 13.71 6.34
N ARG A 128 19.45 14.36 5.40
CA ARG A 128 18.28 15.18 5.76
C ARG A 128 17.19 14.28 6.35
N ALA A 129 16.65 14.71 7.50
CA ALA A 129 15.53 14.04 8.17
C ALA A 129 14.30 13.87 7.25
N LEU A 130 14.18 14.71 6.21
CA LEU A 130 13.14 14.64 5.20
C LEU A 130 13.18 13.35 4.36
N ALA A 131 14.36 12.76 4.12
CA ALA A 131 14.49 11.56 3.29
C ALA A 131 14.09 10.28 4.04
N MET A 132 14.19 10.30 5.38
CA MET A 132 13.94 9.12 6.22
C MET A 132 12.52 8.56 6.11
N PRO A 133 11.44 9.37 6.18
CA PRO A 133 10.08 8.88 5.98
C PRO A 133 9.89 8.21 4.61
N PHE A 134 10.42 8.81 3.54
CA PHE A 134 10.29 8.27 2.18
C PHE A 134 11.06 6.95 2.02
N TRP A 135 12.22 6.81 2.65
CA TRP A 135 12.97 5.54 2.66
C TRP A 135 12.25 4.44 3.43
N ILE A 136 11.68 4.78 4.59
CA ILE A 136 10.90 3.84 5.40
C ILE A 136 9.69 3.36 4.59
N ASP A 137 8.95 4.28 3.99
CA ASP A 137 7.78 3.95 3.17
C ASP A 137 8.17 3.17 1.91
N ALA A 138 9.29 3.50 1.26
CA ALA A 138 9.81 2.76 0.12
C ALA A 138 10.20 1.32 0.49
N PHE A 139 10.82 1.14 1.65
CA PHE A 139 11.17 -0.17 2.18
C PHE A 139 9.93 -0.99 2.49
N PHE A 140 8.93 -0.42 3.16
CA PHE A 140 7.67 -1.11 3.44
C PHE A 140 6.91 -1.45 2.14
N ALA A 141 6.89 -0.54 1.16
CA ALA A 141 6.29 -0.81 -0.15
C ALA A 141 6.99 -1.98 -0.87
N ALA A 142 8.33 -2.01 -0.87
CA ALA A 142 9.11 -3.10 -1.44
C ALA A 142 8.87 -4.42 -0.71
N PHE A 143 8.81 -4.39 0.63
CA PHE A 143 8.57 -5.56 1.45
C PHE A 143 7.17 -6.14 1.20
N ILE A 144 6.15 -5.30 1.08
CA ILE A 144 4.79 -5.71 0.70
C ILE A 144 4.80 -6.35 -0.69
N ALA A 145 5.45 -5.72 -1.67
CA ALA A 145 5.56 -6.26 -3.01
C ALA A 145 6.23 -7.65 -3.04
N PHE A 146 7.27 -7.82 -2.23
CA PHE A 146 7.94 -9.09 -2.03
C PHE A 146 6.98 -10.13 -1.43
N LEU A 147 6.28 -9.82 -0.34
CA LEU A 147 5.31 -10.75 0.26
C LEU A 147 4.20 -11.16 -0.73
N ASP A 148 3.68 -10.21 -1.50
CA ASP A 148 2.67 -10.47 -2.53
C ASP A 148 3.20 -11.41 -3.63
N LEU A 149 4.47 -11.27 -4.02
CA LEU A 149 5.12 -12.17 -4.98
C LEU A 149 5.26 -13.59 -4.41
N PHE A 150 5.70 -13.73 -3.15
CA PHE A 150 5.85 -15.03 -2.48
C PHE A 150 4.51 -15.76 -2.33
N GLN A 151 3.45 -15.05 -1.94
CA GLN A 151 2.11 -15.64 -1.86
C GLN A 151 1.65 -16.16 -3.22
N ARG A 152 1.93 -15.42 -4.30
CA ARG A 152 1.56 -15.85 -5.65
C ARG A 152 2.30 -17.11 -6.09
N HIS A 153 3.58 -17.25 -5.73
CA HIS A 153 4.33 -18.48 -6.01
C HIS A 153 3.80 -19.67 -5.22
N ARG A 154 3.47 -19.49 -3.93
CA ARG A 154 2.91 -20.54 -3.08
C ARG A 154 1.54 -21.05 -3.56
N LEU A 155 0.73 -20.21 -4.19
CA LEU A 155 -0.57 -20.61 -4.75
C LEU A 155 -0.47 -21.40 -6.07
N ARG A 156 0.72 -21.45 -6.69
CA ARG A 156 0.97 -22.17 -7.95
C ARG A 156 1.63 -23.53 -7.79
N THR A 157 2.27 -23.76 -6.65
CA THR A 157 2.83 -25.06 -6.22
C THR A 157 1.81 -25.85 -5.43
#